data_AF-A0A8I0BWN7-F1
#
_entry.id   AF-A0A8I0BWN7-F1
#
_cell.length_a   1.000
_cell.length_b   1.000
_cell.length_c   1.000
_cell.angle_alpha   90.00
_cell.angle_beta   90.00
_cell.angle_gamma   90.00
#
_symmetry.space_group_name_H-M   'P 1'
#
loop_
_entity.id
_entity.type
_entity.pdbx_description
1 polymer ?
#
loop_
_entity_poly.entity_id
_entity_poly.type
_entity_poly.pdbx_seq_one_letter_code
_entity_poly.pdbx_strand_id
1 'polypeptide(L)' 'MAMELLTSPTPNGWKVTIMVEELREAGFELADLTVTPIDIMKGDQFTEAF' A
#
# COMPACT_ATOMS: atom_id res chain seq x y z
N MET A 1 8.58 -2.97 -13.61
CA MET A 1 8.88 -2.05 -12.50
C MET A 1 8.04 -2.52 -11.34
N ALA A 2 8.66 -2.84 -10.21
CA ALA A 2 7.93 -3.28 -9.03
C ALA A 2 7.20 -2.10 -8.38
N MET A 3 6.00 -2.34 -7.85
CA MET A 3 5.20 -1.34 -7.14
C MET A 3 5.38 -1.54 -5.64
N GLU A 4 5.74 -0.49 -4.91
CA GLU A 4 5.78 -0.49 -3.45
C GLU A 4 4.66 0.38 -2.89
N LEU A 5 3.86 -0.19 -2.00
CA LEU A 5 2.77 0.49 -1.29
C LEU A 5 3.10 0.57 0.20
N LEU A 6 3.63 1.72 0.62
CA LEU A 6 3.74 2.07 2.03
C LEU A 6 2.41 2.66 2.50
N THR A 7 1.73 2.01 3.44
CA THR A 7 0.36 2.39 3.83
C THR A 7 0.07 2.19 5.31
N SER A 8 -0.98 2.85 5.80
CA SER A 8 -1.51 2.70 7.16
C SER A 8 -3.00 2.41 7.12
N PRO A 9 -3.58 1.78 8.15
CA PRO A 9 -5.01 1.44 8.21
C PRO A 9 -5.90 2.66 8.46
N THR A 10 -5.84 3.65 7.56
CA THR A 10 -6.63 4.89 7.55
C THR A 10 -7.67 4.83 6.43
N PRO A 11 -8.71 5.68 6.43
CA PRO A 11 -9.66 5.74 5.32
C PRO A 11 -9.02 5.90 3.94
N ASN A 12 -7.86 6.55 3.83
CA ASN A 12 -7.12 6.66 2.57
C ASN A 12 -6.33 5.40 2.23
N GLY A 13 -5.71 4.75 3.22
CA GLY A 13 -5.04 3.46 3.02
C GLY A 13 -6.01 2.39 2.52
N TRP A 14 -7.21 2.34 3.10
CA TRP A 14 -8.27 1.43 2.67
C TRP A 14 -8.68 1.60 1.21
N LYS A 15 -8.74 2.83 0.68
CA LYS A 15 -9.09 3.05 -0.73
C LYS A 15 -8.13 2.33 -1.67
N VAL A 16 -6.83 2.41 -1.38
CA VAL A 16 -5.79 1.83 -2.23
C VAL A 16 -5.73 0.32 -2.04
N THR A 17 -5.83 -0.19 -0.82
CA THR A 17 -5.81 -1.64 -0.60
C THR A 17 -7.06 -2.32 -1.14
N ILE A 18 -8.23 -1.71 -1.06
CA ILE A 18 -9.44 -2.21 -1.72
C ILE A 18 -9.24 -2.23 -3.23
N MET A 19 -8.74 -1.15 -3.84
CA MET A 19 -8.48 -1.12 -5.29
C MET A 19 -7.52 -2.24 -5.74
N VAL A 20 -6.49 -2.54 -4.95
CA VAL A 20 -5.56 -3.65 -5.23
C VAL A 20 -6.29 -4.99 -5.26
N GLU A 21 -7.15 -5.26 -4.28
CA GLU A 21 -7.91 -6.51 -4.24
C GLU A 21 -8.98 -6.57 -5.35
N GLU A 22 -9.63 -5.46 -5.69
CA GLU A 22 -10.57 -5.39 -6.82
C GLU A 22 -9.88 -5.67 -8.17
N LEU A 23 -8.63 -5.21 -8.34
CA LEU A 23 -7.82 -5.55 -9.51
C LEU A 23 -7.43 -7.03 -9.54
N ARG A 24 -7.10 -7.62 -8.39
CA ARG A 24 -6.83 -9.06 -8.29
C ARG A 24 -8.06 -9.90 -8.65
N GLU A 25 -9.22 -9.51 -8.15
CA GLU A 25 -10.51 -10.13 -8.50
C GLU A 25 -10.81 -10.01 -10.00
N ALA A 26 -10.45 -8.89 -10.62
CA ALA A 26 -10.57 -8.69 -12.07
C ALA A 26 -9.51 -9.45 -12.91
N GLY A 27 -8.60 -10.22 -12.28
CA GLY A 27 -7.61 -11.05 -12.96
C GLY A 27 -6.24 -10.41 -13.19
N PHE A 28 -5.96 -9.26 -12.57
CA PHE A 28 -4.62 -8.65 -12.62
C PHE A 28 -3.74 -9.25 -11.51
N GLU A 29 -2.65 -9.92 -11.87
CA GLU A 29 -1.82 -10.65 -10.89
C GLU A 29 -1.09 -9.74 -9.89
N LEU A 30 -0.74 -8.51 -10.29
CA LEU A 30 0.01 -7.54 -9.47
C LEU A 30 1.23 -8.19 -8.77
N ALA A 31 1.91 -9.14 -9.44
CA ALA A 31 2.92 -10.02 -8.83
C ALA A 31 4.13 -9.26 -8.25
N ASP A 32 4.41 -8.07 -8.79
CA ASP A 32 5.50 -7.21 -8.32
C ASP A 32 5.05 -6.14 -7.30
N LEU A 33 3.87 -6.29 -6.68
CA LEU A 33 3.37 -5.39 -5.64
C LEU A 33 3.84 -5.84 -4.25
N THR A 34 4.61 -4.99 -3.57
CA THR A 34 4.93 -5.15 -2.14
C THR A 34 4.13 -4.15 -1.31
N VAL A 35 3.47 -4.62 -0.25
CA VAL A 35 2.71 -3.76 0.68
C VAL A 35 3.40 -3.76 2.03
N THR A 36 3.83 -2.58 2.46
CA THR A 36 4.54 -2.38 3.74
C THR A 36 3.69 -1.49 4.66
N PRO A 37 3.33 -1.95 5.86
CA PRO A 37 2.64 -1.10 6.82
C PRO A 37 3.60 -0.06 7.41
N ILE A 38 3.14 1.19 7.55
CA ILE A 38 3.84 2.26 8.28
C ILE A 38 2.99 2.76 9.45
N ASP A 39 3.64 3.20 10.53
CA ASP A 39 3.01 3.80 11.70
C ASP A 39 3.09 5.33 11.66
N ILE A 40 2.04 5.95 11.12
CA ILE A 40 1.97 7.40 11.00
C ILE A 40 1.93 8.14 12.35
N MET A 41 1.61 7.45 13.45
CA MET A 41 1.61 8.04 14.79
C MET A 41 3.02 8.13 15.37
N LYS A 42 3.97 7.34 14.85
CA LYS A 42 5.40 7.42 15.21
C LYS A 42 6.20 8.33 14.29
N GLY A 43 5.59 8.82 13.21
CA GLY A 43 6.28 9.68 12.25
C GLY A 43 7.10 8.91 11.21
N ASP A 44 6.80 7.63 10.96
CA ASP A 44 7.50 6.81 9.96
C ASP A 44 7.54 7.48 8.56
N GLN A 45 6.51 8.27 8.25
CA GLN A 45 6.39 9.09 7.03
C GLN A 45 7.41 10.24 6.92
N PHE A 46 8.24 10.48 7.93
CA PHE A 46 9.27 11.52 7.93
C PHE A 46 10.70 10.94 7.89
N THR A 47 10.84 9.63 7.68
CA THR A 47 12.13 8.96 7.53
C THR A 47 12.66 9.08 6.11
N GLU A 48 13.97 8.87 5.90
CA GLU A 48 14.58 8.92 4.55
C GLU A 48 14.04 7.85 3.58
N ALA A 49 13.33 6.84 4.10
CA ALA A 49 12.69 5.82 3.31
C ALA A 49 11.39 6.30 2.62
N PHE A 50 10.94 7.53 2.89
CA PHE A 50 9.72 8.15 2.36
C PHE A 50 10.03 9.50 1.69
#